data_AF-A0A3B8ZKQ7-F1
#
_entry.id   AF-A0A3B8ZKQ7-F1
#
_cell.length_a   1.000
_cell.length_b   1.000
_cell.length_c   1.000
_cell.angle_alpha   90.00
_cell.angle_beta   90.00
_cell.angle_gamma   90.00
#
_symmetry.space_group_name_H-M   'P 1'
#
loop_
_entity.id
_entity.type
_entity.pdbx_description
1 polymer ?
#
loop_
_entity_poly.entity_id
_entity_poly.type
_entity_poly.pdbx_seq_one_letter_code
_entity_poly.pdbx_strand_id
1 'polypeptide(L)'
;VGSPLDQEAKQRATSVYLPDRVIPMLPEIISNHLASLQPDRVRLTKTVLMEMSDSGTILHQEVYNSAIYNHQRLNYEQVDQYLADPEPWRERLKPEVWQMLRDMHTLAMTLRRARSADGAIELVLPEVKIDLDKSGKVKGAKIVQHTESHQIIEEIMLAANQAVATWLDDLEIPFLRRVHAPP
;
A
#
# COMPACT_ATOMS: atom_id res chain seq x y z
N VAL A 1 -21.67 -10.05 8.39
CA VAL A 1 -22.06 -8.93 9.28
C VAL A 1 -22.81 -9.51 10.46
N GLY A 2 -22.43 -9.14 11.69
CA GLY A 2 -23.03 -9.59 12.94
C GLY A 2 -22.42 -10.85 13.57
N SER A 3 -21.44 -11.50 12.94
CA SER A 3 -20.75 -12.68 13.49
C SER A 3 -19.84 -12.30 14.68
N PRO A 4 -19.44 -13.27 15.54
CA PRO A 4 -18.48 -12.99 16.61
C PRO A 4 -17.17 -12.37 16.10
N LEU A 5 -16.70 -12.80 14.93
CA LEU A 5 -15.53 -12.22 14.26
C LEU A 5 -15.74 -10.76 13.88
N ASP A 6 -16.91 -10.42 13.33
CA ASP A 6 -17.27 -9.05 12.93
C ASP A 6 -17.36 -8.12 14.15
N GLN A 7 -17.94 -8.62 15.25
CA GLN A 7 -18.02 -7.88 16.51
C GLN A 7 -16.64 -7.62 17.12
N GLU A 8 -15.76 -8.63 17.15
CA GLU A 8 -14.39 -8.48 17.64
C GLU A 8 -13.58 -7.50 16.78
N ALA A 9 -13.66 -7.62 15.45
CA ALA A 9 -13.00 -6.69 14.54
C ALA A 9 -13.49 -5.25 14.74
N LYS A 10 -14.80 -5.06 14.93
CA LYS A 10 -15.40 -3.75 15.24
C LYS A 10 -14.92 -3.19 16.57
N GLN A 11 -14.77 -4.02 17.60
CA GLN A 11 -14.27 -3.60 18.92
C GLN A 11 -12.79 -3.19 18.87
N ARG A 12 -11.97 -3.90 18.10
CA ARG A 12 -10.53 -3.56 17.92
C ARG A 12 -10.31 -2.36 16.99
N ALA A 13 -11.16 -2.19 15.98
CA ALA A 13 -11.12 -1.18 14.92
C ALA A 13 -9.87 -1.16 14.02
N THR A 14 -8.67 -1.38 14.56
CA THR A 14 -7.41 -1.43 13.83
C THR A 14 -6.42 -2.39 14.48
N SER A 15 -5.35 -2.74 13.78
CA SER A 15 -4.21 -3.47 14.38
C SER A 15 -3.28 -2.48 15.07
N VAL A 16 -2.79 -2.83 16.26
CA VAL A 16 -1.88 -1.98 17.04
C VAL A 16 -0.45 -2.48 16.85
N TYR A 17 0.40 -1.62 16.28
CA TYR A 17 1.82 -1.89 16.05
C TYR A 17 2.64 -1.33 17.21
N LEU A 18 3.19 -2.22 18.04
CA LEU A 18 4.10 -1.89 19.13
C LEU A 18 5.56 -2.12 18.67
N PRO A 19 6.56 -1.56 19.37
CA PRO A 19 7.96 -1.77 19.01
C PRO A 19 8.39 -3.25 18.95
N ASP A 20 7.82 -4.11 19.79
CA ASP A 20 8.20 -5.52 19.92
C ASP A 20 7.21 -6.51 19.29
N ARG A 21 5.96 -6.09 19.01
CA ARG A 21 4.90 -6.98 18.54
C ARG A 21 3.78 -6.25 17.82
N VAL A 22 2.92 -7.02 17.17
CA VAL A 22 1.66 -6.53 16.60
C VAL A 22 0.49 -7.18 17.35
N ILE A 23 -0.49 -6.38 17.74
CA ILE A 23 -1.78 -6.87 18.24
C ILE A 23 -2.75 -6.80 17.05
N PRO A 24 -3.04 -7.92 16.37
CA PRO A 24 -3.78 -7.89 15.12
C PRO A 24 -5.27 -7.66 15.35
N MET A 25 -5.92 -6.93 14.44
CA MET A 25 -7.38 -6.73 14.45
C MET A 25 -8.14 -8.04 14.19
N LEU A 26 -7.60 -8.87 13.31
CA LEU A 26 -8.18 -10.16 12.93
C LEU A 26 -7.31 -11.30 13.48
N PRO A 27 -7.87 -12.51 13.65
CA PRO A 27 -7.08 -13.70 13.97
C PRO A 27 -5.95 -13.91 12.96
N GLU A 28 -4.79 -14.37 13.43
CA GLU A 28 -3.59 -14.56 12.59
C GLU A 28 -3.83 -15.52 11.41
N ILE A 29 -4.68 -16.54 11.61
CA ILE A 29 -5.10 -17.46 10.54
C ILE A 29 -5.74 -16.71 9.36
N ILE A 30 -6.43 -15.60 9.62
CA ILE A 30 -7.00 -14.75 8.58
C ILE A 30 -5.95 -13.76 8.08
N SER A 31 -5.38 -12.94 8.96
CA SER A 31 -4.50 -11.83 8.56
C SER A 31 -3.20 -12.28 7.88
N ASN A 32 -2.57 -13.34 8.41
CA ASN A 32 -1.23 -13.76 8.00
C ASN A 32 -1.27 -14.90 6.96
N HIS A 33 -2.40 -15.61 6.85
CA HIS A 33 -2.50 -16.77 5.96
C HIS A 33 -3.58 -16.64 4.89
N LEU A 34 -4.85 -16.48 5.25
CA LEU A 34 -5.94 -16.50 4.27
C LEU A 34 -6.02 -15.23 3.43
N ALA A 35 -5.97 -14.06 4.09
CA ALA A 35 -6.08 -12.75 3.45
C ALA A 35 -4.73 -12.19 2.99
N SER A 36 -3.62 -12.71 3.51
CA SER A 36 -2.28 -12.27 3.11
C SER A 36 -1.98 -12.67 1.65
N LEU A 37 -1.54 -11.71 0.85
CA LEU A 37 -1.14 -11.89 -0.55
C LEU A 37 0.24 -12.56 -0.71
N GLN A 38 0.46 -13.63 0.05
CA GLN A 38 1.66 -14.46 -0.05
C GLN A 38 1.82 -15.02 -1.47
N PRO A 39 3.06 -15.18 -1.95
CA PRO A 39 3.32 -15.78 -3.25
C PRO A 39 2.86 -17.25 -3.32
N ASP A 40 2.91 -17.78 -4.54
CA ASP A 40 2.76 -19.21 -4.85
C ASP A 40 1.36 -19.79 -4.71
N ARG A 41 0.33 -18.94 -4.62
CA ARG A 41 -1.07 -19.38 -4.64
C ARG A 41 -2.04 -18.30 -5.07
N VAL A 42 -3.21 -18.75 -5.49
CA VAL A 42 -4.33 -17.85 -5.84
C VAL A 42 -4.92 -17.22 -4.57
N ARG A 43 -5.24 -15.93 -4.67
CA ARG A 43 -5.79 -15.10 -3.60
C ARG A 43 -7.00 -14.35 -4.09
N LEU A 44 -8.08 -14.38 -3.30
CA LEU A 44 -9.26 -13.57 -3.57
C LEU A 44 -8.98 -12.13 -3.16
N THR A 45 -9.35 -11.20 -4.03
CA THR A 45 -9.11 -9.77 -3.86
C THR A 45 -10.32 -8.96 -4.28
N LYS A 46 -10.42 -7.76 -3.72
CA LYS A 46 -11.22 -6.68 -4.31
C LYS A 46 -10.25 -5.83 -5.13
N THR A 47 -10.45 -5.76 -6.44
CA THR A 47 -9.58 -5.01 -7.35
C THR A 47 -10.21 -3.67 -7.69
N VAL A 48 -9.35 -2.66 -7.80
CA VAL A 48 -9.66 -1.35 -8.38
C VAL A 48 -8.89 -1.29 -9.69
N LEU A 49 -9.61 -1.28 -10.82
CA LEU A 49 -9.04 -1.05 -12.14
C LEU A 49 -9.22 0.43 -12.47
N MET A 50 -8.16 1.08 -12.94
CA MET A 50 -8.17 2.50 -13.28
C MET A 50 -7.55 2.68 -14.66
N GLU A 51 -8.20 3.47 -15.50
CA GLU A 51 -7.63 4.01 -16.73
C GLU A 51 -7.26 5.47 -16.49
N MET A 52 -6.03 5.83 -16.82
CA MET A 52 -5.48 7.15 -16.52
C MET A 52 -4.93 7.81 -17.79
N SER A 53 -5.03 9.13 -17.85
CA SER A 53 -4.31 9.93 -18.86
C SER A 53 -2.80 9.95 -18.55
N ASP A 54 -2.01 10.42 -19.51
CA ASP A 54 -0.56 10.66 -19.33
C ASP A 54 -0.25 11.67 -18.22
N SER A 55 -1.21 12.53 -17.85
CA SER A 55 -1.10 13.48 -16.74
C SER A 55 -1.47 12.88 -15.37
N GLY A 56 -1.88 11.61 -15.32
CA GLY A 56 -2.30 10.94 -14.09
C GLY A 56 -3.75 11.21 -13.68
N THR A 57 -4.57 11.78 -14.56
CA THR A 57 -6.01 11.98 -14.30
C THR A 57 -6.74 10.66 -14.54
N ILE A 58 -7.54 10.22 -13.58
CA ILE A 58 -8.38 9.02 -13.72
C ILE A 58 -9.52 9.34 -14.69
N LEU A 59 -9.58 8.61 -15.81
CA LEU A 59 -10.58 8.73 -16.86
C LEU A 59 -11.73 7.75 -16.67
N HIS A 60 -11.40 6.55 -16.18
CA HIS A 60 -12.36 5.50 -15.91
C HIS A 60 -11.89 4.64 -14.73
N GLN A 61 -12.84 4.05 -14.00
CA GLN A 61 -12.55 3.17 -12.88
C GLN A 61 -13.64 2.13 -12.67
N GLU A 62 -13.24 0.95 -12.24
CA GLU A 62 -14.13 -0.15 -11.89
C GLU A 62 -13.64 -0.85 -10.61
N VAL A 63 -14.57 -1.24 -9.74
CA VAL A 63 -14.27 -2.00 -8.52
C VAL A 63 -14.99 -3.33 -8.54
N TYR A 64 -14.24 -4.43 -8.56
CA TYR A 64 -14.81 -5.78 -8.70
C TYR A 64 -14.08 -6.83 -7.85
N ASN A 65 -14.72 -7.99 -7.67
CA ASN A 65 -14.11 -9.14 -7.01
C ASN A 65 -13.25 -9.90 -8.02
N SER A 66 -12.04 -10.29 -7.62
CA SER A 66 -11.05 -10.91 -8.48
C SER A 66 -10.28 -12.01 -7.76
N ALA A 67 -9.49 -12.76 -8.52
CA ALA A 67 -8.52 -13.71 -8.00
C ALA A 67 -7.16 -13.44 -8.65
N ILE A 68 -6.11 -13.28 -7.84
CA ILE A 68 -4.76 -12.97 -8.30
C ILE A 68 -3.77 -14.04 -7.88
N TYR A 69 -2.64 -14.14 -8.58
CA TYR A 69 -1.49 -14.94 -8.20
C TYR A 69 -0.29 -14.02 -8.00
N ASN A 70 0.26 -13.95 -6.79
CA ASN A 70 1.43 -13.14 -6.53
C ASN A 70 2.70 -13.86 -7.05
N HIS A 71 3.29 -13.32 -8.12
CA HIS A 71 4.48 -13.89 -8.75
C HIS A 71 5.79 -13.62 -7.99
N GLN A 72 5.86 -12.54 -7.20
CA GLN A 72 7.11 -12.12 -6.57
C GLN A 72 6.84 -11.29 -5.32
N ARG A 73 7.49 -11.66 -4.22
CA ARG A 73 7.56 -10.82 -3.03
C ARG A 73 8.81 -9.94 -3.11
N LEU A 74 8.61 -8.63 -3.04
CA LEU A 74 9.67 -7.62 -2.99
C LEU A 74 9.54 -6.81 -1.69
N ASN A 75 10.67 -6.32 -1.18
CA ASN A 75 10.70 -5.32 -0.12
C ASN A 75 11.18 -3.97 -0.66
N TYR A 76 11.00 -2.90 0.11
CA TYR A 76 11.36 -1.53 -0.30
C TYR A 76 12.83 -1.41 -0.68
N GLU A 77 13.74 -2.02 0.08
CA GLU A 77 15.19 -1.98 -0.20
C GLU A 77 15.53 -2.61 -1.55
N GLN A 78 14.89 -3.74 -1.91
CA GLN A 78 15.07 -4.38 -3.21
C GLN A 78 14.56 -3.50 -4.35
N VAL A 79 13.43 -2.81 -4.16
CA VAL A 79 12.88 -1.88 -5.15
C VAL A 79 13.78 -0.66 -5.29
N ASP A 80 14.27 -0.08 -4.19
CA ASP A 80 15.22 1.04 -4.23
C ASP A 80 16.53 0.66 -4.93
N GLN A 81 17.06 -0.54 -4.66
CA GLN A 81 18.23 -1.08 -5.35
C GLN A 81 17.98 -1.26 -6.86
N TYR A 82 16.78 -1.71 -7.24
CA TYR A 82 16.38 -1.80 -8.65
C TYR A 82 16.30 -0.43 -9.33
N LEU A 83 15.70 0.57 -8.66
CA LEU A 83 15.58 1.92 -9.20
C LEU A 83 16.95 2.60 -9.36
N ALA A 84 17.89 2.33 -8.46
CA ALA A 84 19.24 2.88 -8.50
C ALA A 84 20.11 2.26 -9.60
N ASP A 85 20.07 0.93 -9.76
CA ASP A 85 20.80 0.20 -10.81
C ASP A 85 19.97 -1.00 -11.31
N PRO A 86 19.22 -0.84 -12.43
CA PRO A 86 18.36 -1.90 -12.93
C PRO A 86 19.08 -3.12 -13.53
N GLU A 87 20.34 -3.00 -13.97
CA GLU A 87 21.00 -4.05 -14.76
C GLU A 87 21.17 -5.37 -13.98
N PRO A 88 21.68 -5.38 -12.74
CA PRO A 88 21.81 -6.61 -11.94
C PRO A 88 20.47 -7.32 -11.65
N TRP A 89 19.35 -6.62 -11.83
CA TRP A 89 18.02 -7.14 -11.55
C TRP A 89 17.35 -7.79 -12.75
N ARG A 90 17.83 -7.55 -13.98
CA ARG A 90 17.26 -8.16 -15.19
C ARG A 90 17.36 -9.69 -15.21
N GLU A 91 18.39 -10.24 -14.58
CA GLU A 91 18.55 -11.69 -14.42
C GLU A 91 17.79 -12.25 -13.21
N ARG A 92 17.54 -11.41 -12.20
CA ARG A 92 16.89 -11.80 -10.93
C ARG A 92 15.37 -11.71 -10.98
N LEU A 93 14.85 -10.80 -11.79
CA LEU A 93 13.42 -10.55 -11.95
C LEU A 93 12.99 -10.94 -13.36
N LYS A 94 11.79 -11.49 -13.48
CA LYS A 94 11.19 -11.74 -14.78
C LYS A 94 10.99 -10.43 -15.54
N PRO A 95 11.06 -10.44 -16.88
CA PRO A 95 10.82 -9.27 -17.73
C PRO A 95 9.62 -8.43 -17.36
N GLU A 96 8.50 -9.10 -17.07
CA GLU A 96 7.23 -8.47 -16.75
C GLU A 96 7.28 -7.73 -15.41
N VAL A 97 8.05 -8.25 -14.44
CA VAL A 97 8.15 -7.68 -13.09
C VAL A 97 9.00 -6.43 -13.10
N TRP A 98 10.19 -6.45 -13.71
CA TRP A 98 11.01 -5.24 -13.75
C TRP A 98 10.37 -4.17 -14.65
N GLN A 99 9.69 -4.56 -15.74
CA GLN A 99 8.96 -3.61 -16.57
C GLN A 99 7.83 -2.93 -15.77
N MET A 100 7.07 -3.71 -15.01
CA MET A 100 6.04 -3.20 -14.10
C MET A 100 6.62 -2.22 -13.07
N LEU A 101 7.77 -2.52 -12.45
CA LEU A 101 8.40 -1.61 -11.48
C LEU A 101 8.77 -0.26 -12.10
N ARG A 102 9.32 -0.26 -13.32
CA ARG A 102 9.63 0.97 -14.06
C ARG A 102 8.38 1.80 -14.36
N ASP A 103 7.31 1.13 -14.79
CA ASP A 103 6.07 1.80 -15.16
C ASP A 103 5.36 2.35 -13.92
N MET A 104 5.37 1.61 -12.80
CA MET A 104 4.90 2.06 -11.50
C MET A 104 5.67 3.28 -10.99
N HIS A 105 7.00 3.31 -11.13
CA HIS A 105 7.82 4.47 -10.77
C HIS A 105 7.45 5.70 -11.60
N THR A 106 7.38 5.54 -12.92
CA THR A 106 7.01 6.62 -13.84
C THR A 106 5.63 7.19 -13.48
N LEU A 107 4.64 6.32 -13.29
CA LEU A 107 3.29 6.72 -12.92
C LEU A 107 3.27 7.46 -11.57
N ALA A 108 3.92 6.90 -10.55
CA ALA A 108 3.96 7.51 -9.22
C ALA A 108 4.59 8.92 -9.25
N MET A 109 5.68 9.10 -9.99
CA MET A 109 6.32 10.40 -10.12
C MET A 109 5.43 11.42 -10.85
N THR A 110 4.66 10.98 -11.85
CA THR A 110 3.65 11.81 -12.51
C THR A 110 2.54 12.22 -11.55
N LEU A 111 1.95 11.26 -10.84
CA LEU A 111 0.87 11.50 -9.85
C LEU A 111 1.33 12.45 -8.74
N ARG A 112 2.54 12.24 -8.22
CA ARG A 112 3.11 13.07 -7.16
C ARG A 112 3.31 14.53 -7.59
N ARG A 113 3.79 14.75 -8.82
CA ARG A 113 3.95 16.10 -9.39
C ARG A 113 2.60 16.78 -9.57
N ALA A 114 1.60 16.09 -10.10
CA ALA A 114 0.25 16.60 -10.25
C ALA A 114 -0.35 16.97 -8.88
N ARG A 115 -0.28 16.05 -7.91
CA ARG A 115 -0.76 16.25 -6.53
C ARG A 115 -0.12 17.46 -5.85
N SER A 116 1.18 17.66 -6.06
CA SER A 116 1.91 18.81 -5.54
C SER A 116 1.49 20.12 -6.22
N ALA A 117 1.25 20.10 -7.54
CA ALA A 117 0.75 21.25 -8.28
C ALA A 117 -0.68 21.64 -7.85
N ASP A 118 -1.50 20.67 -7.45
CA ASP A 118 -2.85 20.86 -6.90
C ASP A 118 -2.86 21.31 -5.43
N GLY A 119 -1.70 21.62 -4.84
CA GLY A 119 -1.59 22.21 -3.52
C GLY A 119 -1.59 21.22 -2.36
N ALA A 120 -1.29 19.94 -2.62
CA ALA A 120 -1.10 18.98 -1.53
C ALA A 120 0.08 19.39 -0.62
N ILE A 121 -0.14 19.28 0.69
CA ILE A 121 0.88 19.56 1.70
C ILE A 121 1.48 18.24 2.15
N GLU A 122 2.79 18.10 2.00
CA GLU A 122 3.54 16.98 2.55
C GLU A 122 4.24 17.39 3.85
N LEU A 123 3.77 16.82 4.96
CA LEU A 123 4.42 16.99 6.26
C LEU A 123 5.39 15.84 6.49
N VAL A 124 6.69 16.10 6.24
CA VAL A 124 7.74 15.11 6.52
C VAL A 124 8.03 15.11 8.01
N LEU A 125 7.41 14.17 8.72
CA LEU A 125 7.71 13.91 10.13
C LEU A 125 8.74 12.77 10.22
N PRO A 126 9.85 12.94 10.96
CA PRO A 126 10.84 11.88 11.11
C PRO A 126 10.23 10.71 11.87
N GLU A 127 10.09 9.56 11.20
CA GLU A 127 9.68 8.31 11.84
C GLU A 127 10.91 7.59 12.40
N VAL A 128 10.83 7.16 13.67
CA VAL A 128 11.92 6.47 14.36
C VAL A 128 11.54 5.00 14.56
N LYS A 129 12.35 4.10 13.99
CA LYS A 129 12.25 2.67 14.22
C LYS A 129 13.19 2.24 15.33
N ILE A 130 12.64 1.61 16.37
CA ILE A 130 13.41 1.06 17.49
C ILE A 130 13.89 -0.34 17.13
N ASP A 131 15.19 -0.59 17.30
CA ASP A 131 15.80 -1.91 17.14
C ASP A 131 15.89 -2.60 18.51
N LEU A 132 15.28 -3.78 18.61
CA LEU A 132 15.28 -4.60 19.82
C LEU A 132 16.23 -5.79 19.67
N ASP A 133 16.86 -6.19 20.78
CA ASP A 133 17.63 -7.43 20.85
C ASP A 133 16.72 -8.66 21.10
N LYS A 134 17.34 -9.85 21.17
CA LYS A 134 16.61 -11.12 21.40
C LYS A 134 15.91 -11.18 22.77
N SER A 135 16.29 -10.33 23.72
CA SER A 135 15.66 -10.22 25.04
C SER A 135 14.57 -9.16 25.09
N GLY A 136 14.27 -8.49 23.97
CA GLY A 136 13.31 -7.40 23.87
C GLY A 136 13.82 -6.06 24.39
N LYS A 137 15.13 -5.93 24.65
CA LYS A 137 15.73 -4.67 25.11
C LYS A 137 16.14 -3.82 23.92
N VAL A 138 16.03 -2.50 24.08
CA VAL A 138 16.44 -1.53 23.06
C VAL A 138 17.94 -1.63 22.83
N LYS A 139 18.32 -1.98 21.60
CA LYS A 139 19.71 -2.00 21.13
C LYS A 139 20.07 -0.72 20.38
N GLY A 140 19.08 -0.04 19.79
CA GLY A 140 19.29 1.19 19.05
C GLY A 140 17.99 1.73 18.47
N ALA A 141 18.11 2.80 17.70
CA ALA A 141 17.03 3.36 16.92
C ALA A 141 17.60 3.95 15.62
N LYS A 142 16.79 3.93 14.57
CA LYS A 142 17.14 4.50 13.26
C LYS A 142 15.97 5.31 12.72
N ILE A 143 16.30 6.37 11.99
CA ILE A 143 15.31 7.14 11.26
C ILE A 143 14.91 6.33 10.02
N VAL A 144 13.61 6.14 9.81
CA VAL A 144 13.07 5.50 8.61
C VAL A 144 13.20 6.49 7.47
N GLN A 145 13.84 6.06 6.39
CA GLN A 145 13.97 6.88 5.19
C GLN A 145 12.75 6.69 4.30
N HIS A 146 12.14 7.80 3.90
CA HIS A 146 11.05 7.83 2.93
C HIS A 146 11.63 7.90 1.51
N THR A 147 11.94 6.74 0.94
CA THR A 147 12.58 6.60 -0.38
C THR A 147 11.56 6.55 -1.52
N GLU A 148 12.03 6.52 -2.78
CA GLU A 148 11.15 6.45 -3.95
C GLU A 148 10.26 5.19 -3.96
N SER A 149 10.75 4.04 -3.48
CA SER A 149 9.90 2.85 -3.37
C SER A 149 8.71 3.03 -2.41
N HIS A 150 8.86 3.84 -1.36
CA HIS A 150 7.76 4.20 -0.46
C HIS A 150 6.76 5.12 -1.18
N GLN A 151 7.27 6.13 -1.89
CA GLN A 151 6.45 7.07 -2.67
C GLN A 151 5.64 6.36 -3.76
N ILE A 152 6.20 5.33 -4.42
CA ILE A 152 5.46 4.51 -5.41
C ILE A 152 4.20 3.93 -4.80
N ILE A 153 4.33 3.26 -3.66
CA ILE A 153 3.19 2.63 -2.99
C ILE A 153 2.23 3.69 -2.45
N GLU A 154 2.74 4.80 -1.91
CA GLU A 154 1.92 5.92 -1.43
C GLU A 154 0.98 6.44 -2.53
N GLU A 155 1.52 6.85 -3.68
CA GLU A 155 0.71 7.47 -4.75
C GLU A 155 -0.30 6.48 -5.35
N ILE A 156 0.08 5.21 -5.52
CA ILE A 156 -0.84 4.18 -6.04
C ILE A 156 -1.98 3.90 -5.04
N MET A 157 -1.68 3.85 -3.74
CA MET A 157 -2.71 3.66 -2.71
C MET A 157 -3.61 4.89 -2.58
N LEU A 158 -3.07 6.10 -2.71
CA LEU A 158 -3.87 7.33 -2.74
C LEU A 158 -4.84 7.33 -3.93
N ALA A 159 -4.34 7.04 -5.13
CA ALA A 159 -5.17 6.96 -6.34
C ALA A 159 -6.27 5.89 -6.20
N ALA A 160 -5.94 4.70 -5.69
CA ALA A 160 -6.92 3.64 -5.46
C ALA A 160 -8.00 4.05 -4.45
N ASN A 161 -7.63 4.74 -3.36
CA ASN A 161 -8.60 5.22 -2.37
C ASN A 161 -9.53 6.30 -2.94
N GLN A 162 -8.98 7.24 -3.73
CA GLN A 162 -9.77 8.24 -4.43
C GLN A 162 -10.73 7.58 -5.43
N ALA A 163 -10.24 6.61 -6.20
CA ALA A 163 -11.06 5.89 -7.17
C ALA A 163 -12.23 5.15 -6.51
N VAL A 164 -11.98 4.43 -5.41
CA VAL A 164 -13.06 3.75 -4.67
C VAL A 164 -14.06 4.75 -4.09
N ALA A 165 -13.59 5.89 -3.55
CA ALA A 165 -14.46 6.91 -3.00
C ALA A 165 -15.37 7.51 -4.08
N THR A 166 -14.81 7.88 -5.24
CA THR A 166 -15.58 8.39 -6.38
C THR A 166 -16.54 7.33 -6.92
N TRP A 167 -16.12 6.08 -7.05
CA TRP A 167 -16.98 4.99 -7.53
C TRP A 167 -18.18 4.73 -6.61
N LEU A 168 -17.99 4.80 -5.28
CA LEU A 168 -19.09 4.71 -4.33
C LEU A 168 -20.03 5.92 -4.39
N ASP A 169 -19.49 7.11 -4.63
CA ASP A 169 -20.25 8.37 -4.76
C ASP A 169 -21.11 8.37 -6.04
N ASP A 170 -20.54 7.95 -7.18
CA ASP A 170 -21.23 7.82 -8.47
C ASP A 170 -22.40 6.82 -8.40
N LEU A 171 -22.28 5.80 -7.55
CA LEU A 171 -23.33 4.81 -7.28
C LEU A 171 -24.35 5.28 -6.23
N GLU A 172 -24.19 6.47 -5.67
CA GLU A 172 -25.01 7.03 -4.59
C GLU A 172 -25.09 6.11 -3.36
N ILE A 173 -24.05 5.29 -3.12
CA ILE A 173 -24.00 4.37 -1.97
C ILE A 173 -23.44 5.13 -0.77
N PRO A 174 -24.13 5.23 0.38
CA PRO A 174 -23.54 5.82 1.57
C PRO A 174 -22.33 5.01 2.07
N PHE A 175 -21.21 5.69 2.33
CA PHE A 175 -19.97 5.06 2.80
C PHE A 175 -19.23 5.89 3.84
N LEU A 176 -18.33 5.23 4.59
CA LEU A 176 -17.47 5.89 5.57
C LEU A 176 -16.41 6.75 4.86
N ARG A 177 -16.32 8.02 5.23
CA ARG A 177 -15.34 8.97 4.69
C ARG A 177 -14.31 9.33 5.75
N ARG A 178 -13.06 9.52 5.31
CA ARG A 178 -12.01 10.15 6.11
C ARG A 178 -11.89 11.61 5.68
N VAL A 179 -12.32 12.52 6.55
CA VAL A 179 -12.35 13.97 6.27
C VAL A 179 -11.33 14.68 7.14
N HIS A 180 -10.58 15.61 6.55
CA HIS A 180 -9.67 16.51 7.26
C HIS A 180 -10.27 17.92 7.22
N ALA A 181 -10.63 18.48 8.37
CA ALA A 181 -11.14 19.85 8.45
C ALA A 181 -10.02 20.87 8.16
N PRO A 182 -10.34 22.08 7.67
CA PRO A 182 -9.37 23.18 7.63
C PRO A 182 -8.74 23.42 9.02
N PRO A 183 -7.47 23.85 9.09
CA PRO A 183 -6.79 24.13 10.35
C PRO A 183 -7.45 25.26 11.15
#